data_AF-A0A9J6CBB9-F1
#
_entry.id   AF-A0A9J6CBB9-F1
#
_cell.length_a   1.000
_cell.length_b   1.000
_cell.length_c   1.000
_cell.angle_alpha   90.00
_cell.angle_beta   90.00
_cell.angle_gamma   90.00
#
_symmetry.space_group_name_H-M   'P 1'
#
loop_
_entity.id
_entity.type
_entity.pdbx_description
1 polymer ?
#
loop_
_entity_poly.entity_id
_entity_poly.type
_entity_poly.pdbx_seq_one_letter_code
_entity_poly.pdbx_strand_id
1 'polypeptide(L)'
;MKDRRKKRRASPKNNLQNQAKKIKSVDKDNLKNSQVENDKAQESNYDSDSISLKSISQSDANIQSNQGKINKVKPIIVDSSLLAVKNVLNNLQLKSKPLLKLAGKRVQINCSCMEDKITVMNKLKSQQYKYFSFTESSDKSKIVLLKGFYLDSNFDIKSQTESLKNILSESGLKVGNVKVFYKKEDYATFSVQLQEHISIKELNFRYKSIDSVIVRWEPLNREKKLPVQCYNCQQWGHSSVNCGYPSRCVKCDESHPVGQCKRVDKEIGSPKCVNCQGEHPANYKKCPIFLKHQKKIDDMKKKSTKVNTSSQLNKELEIYSKQ
;
A
#
# COMPACT_ATOMS: atom_id res chain seq x y z
N MET A 1 -18.31 37.85 -55.58
CA MET A 1 -17.66 39.15 -55.30
C MET A 1 -18.19 39.70 -53.97
N LYS A 2 -17.43 39.54 -52.87
CA LYS A 2 -17.25 40.50 -51.76
C LYS A 2 -16.67 39.78 -50.54
N ASP A 3 -15.40 40.07 -50.37
CA ASP A 3 -14.51 39.71 -49.29
C ASP A 3 -14.80 40.45 -47.97
N ARG A 4 -14.35 39.83 -46.88
CA ARG A 4 -13.82 40.41 -45.62
C ARG A 4 -14.67 41.39 -44.79
N ARG A 5 -14.79 41.08 -43.49
CA ARG A 5 -14.28 41.95 -42.40
C ARG A 5 -14.13 41.22 -41.05
N LYS A 6 -12.88 41.20 -40.56
CA LYS A 6 -12.47 40.87 -39.18
C LYS A 6 -13.09 41.86 -38.18
N LYS A 7 -13.53 41.39 -37.00
CA LYS A 7 -13.69 42.20 -35.79
C LYS A 7 -12.69 41.75 -34.72
N ARG A 8 -11.84 42.67 -34.27
CA ARG A 8 -11.01 42.62 -33.05
C ARG A 8 -11.78 43.27 -31.89
N ARG A 9 -11.27 43.05 -30.66
CA ARG A 9 -11.47 43.73 -29.35
C ARG A 9 -12.43 43.00 -28.40
N ALA A 10 -12.21 42.94 -27.07
CA ALA A 10 -11.13 43.38 -26.19
C ALA A 10 -11.30 42.66 -24.82
N SER A 11 -10.22 42.58 -24.05
CA SER A 11 -10.21 42.16 -22.64
C SER A 11 -10.91 43.18 -21.72
N PRO A 12 -11.41 42.76 -20.55
CA PRO A 12 -11.56 43.67 -19.41
C PRO A 12 -10.60 43.28 -18.26
N LYS A 13 -9.87 44.28 -17.76
CA LYS A 13 -9.29 44.32 -16.41
C LYS A 13 -10.21 45.15 -15.50
N ASN A 14 -10.01 44.97 -14.18
CA ASN A 14 -10.48 45.77 -13.03
C ASN A 14 -11.78 45.26 -12.39
N ASN A 15 -11.98 45.26 -11.07
CA ASN A 15 -11.15 45.41 -9.86
C ASN A 15 -12.12 45.13 -8.68
N LEU A 16 -11.59 45.15 -7.44
CA LEU A 16 -12.28 45.42 -6.17
C LEU A 16 -12.71 44.25 -5.26
N GLN A 17 -12.12 44.36 -4.08
CA GLN A 17 -12.36 43.72 -2.80
C GLN A 17 -13.79 43.82 -2.26
N ASN A 18 -13.99 42.98 -1.24
CA ASN A 18 -14.92 43.07 -0.12
C ASN A 18 -16.30 42.44 -0.30
N GLN A 19 -16.53 41.37 0.46
CA GLN A 19 -17.44 41.31 1.63
C GLN A 19 -17.81 39.82 1.84
N ALA A 20 -17.30 39.14 2.87
CA ALA A 20 -17.65 39.20 4.29
C ALA A 20 -18.99 38.52 4.63
N LYS A 21 -19.00 37.88 5.83
CA LYS A 21 -20.08 37.22 6.61
C LYS A 21 -20.03 35.68 6.53
N LYS A 22 -20.08 34.89 7.62
CA LYS A 22 -20.26 35.05 9.09
C LYS A 22 -19.78 33.68 9.68
N ILE A 23 -18.94 33.58 10.71
CA ILE A 23 -19.27 33.56 12.17
C ILE A 23 -20.30 32.45 12.47
N LYS A 24 -20.18 31.46 13.37
CA LYS A 24 -19.35 31.06 14.53
C LYS A 24 -19.85 29.62 14.90
N SER A 25 -19.05 28.63 15.31
CA SER A 25 -18.57 28.30 16.68
C SER A 25 -19.08 26.90 17.12
N VAL A 26 -18.33 26.26 18.06
CA VAL A 26 -18.73 25.13 18.94
C VAL A 26 -18.62 23.74 18.25
N ASP A 27 -17.85 22.72 18.67
CA ASP A 27 -17.06 22.40 19.88
C ASP A 27 -15.99 21.34 19.52
N LYS A 28 -14.72 21.49 19.94
CA LYS A 28 -14.07 20.79 21.07
C LYS A 28 -14.81 19.54 21.56
N ASP A 29 -14.36 18.36 21.15
CA ASP A 29 -14.03 17.22 22.03
C ASP A 29 -13.86 15.93 21.24
N ASN A 30 -12.66 15.33 21.38
CA ASN A 30 -12.38 13.88 21.44
C ASN A 30 -10.92 13.59 21.07
N LEU A 31 -10.01 14.07 21.92
CA LEU A 31 -8.85 13.28 22.34
C LEU A 31 -9.21 12.66 23.69
N LYS A 32 -9.37 11.33 23.76
CA LYS A 32 -8.81 10.45 24.81
C LYS A 32 -9.33 9.00 24.68
N ASN A 33 -8.56 8.13 25.31
CA ASN A 33 -8.61 6.66 25.45
C ASN A 33 -8.07 5.88 24.23
N SER A 34 -7.05 5.04 24.37
CA SER A 34 -6.80 4.14 25.51
C SER A 34 -5.32 4.01 25.93
N GLN A 35 -5.09 4.05 27.24
CA GLN A 35 -4.01 3.35 27.94
C GLN A 35 -4.61 2.08 28.56
N VAL A 36 -3.95 0.92 28.42
CA VAL A 36 -3.91 -0.25 29.34
C VAL A 36 -2.65 -1.03 28.91
N GLU A 37 -1.51 -0.81 29.58
CA GLU A 37 -0.87 -1.66 30.60
C GLU A 37 0.14 -2.66 30.03
N ASN A 38 1.37 -2.51 30.52
CA ASN A 38 2.46 -3.46 30.45
C ASN A 38 2.17 -4.59 31.43
N ASP A 39 2.52 -5.83 31.07
CA ASP A 39 3.00 -6.77 32.07
C ASP A 39 4.11 -7.71 31.58
N LYS A 40 4.85 -8.11 32.60
CA LYS A 40 6.19 -8.68 32.71
C LYS A 40 6.50 -9.95 31.93
N ALA A 41 7.81 -10.08 31.69
CA ALA A 41 8.53 -11.31 31.41
C ALA A 41 8.39 -12.35 32.54
N GLN A 42 8.31 -13.62 32.17
CA GLN A 42 8.83 -14.73 32.98
C GLN A 42 9.55 -15.74 32.07
N GLU A 43 10.75 -16.06 32.52
CA GLU A 43 11.65 -17.10 32.04
C GLU A 43 11.06 -18.48 32.35
N SER A 44 11.27 -19.44 31.45
CA SER A 44 11.39 -20.84 31.83
C SER A 44 12.53 -21.49 31.06
N ASN A 45 13.58 -21.77 31.82
CA ASN A 45 14.61 -22.75 31.51
C ASN A 45 13.96 -24.12 31.34
N TYR A 46 14.28 -24.81 30.24
CA TYR A 46 14.45 -26.26 30.28
C TYR A 46 15.74 -26.59 29.54
N ASP A 47 16.63 -27.20 30.31
CA ASP A 47 17.96 -27.63 29.95
C ASP A 47 17.94 -28.96 29.20
N SER A 48 18.99 -29.14 28.40
CA SER A 48 19.66 -30.38 27.98
C SER A 48 18.84 -31.66 27.70
N ASP A 49 18.90 -32.13 26.44
CA ASP A 49 19.69 -33.33 26.10
C ASP A 49 19.58 -33.66 24.60
N SER A 50 20.70 -33.60 23.88
CA SER A 50 20.90 -34.54 22.76
C SER A 50 22.38 -34.85 22.57
N ILE A 51 22.66 -36.13 22.73
CA ILE A 51 23.93 -36.83 22.58
C ILE A 51 24.34 -36.88 21.10
N SER A 52 25.66 -36.87 20.91
CA SER A 52 26.43 -36.88 19.67
C SER A 52 26.17 -38.05 18.69
N LEU A 53 26.26 -37.68 17.40
CA LEU A 53 26.97 -38.32 16.28
C LEU A 53 26.83 -39.85 16.06
N LYS A 54 26.37 -40.21 14.85
CA LYS A 54 27.27 -40.83 13.84
C LYS A 54 26.66 -40.90 12.44
N SER A 55 27.59 -40.72 11.50
CA SER A 55 27.60 -40.78 10.04
C SER A 55 27.10 -42.08 9.42
N ILE A 56 26.40 -41.99 8.27
CA ILE A 56 26.51 -42.95 7.15
C ILE A 56 26.44 -42.18 5.82
N SER A 57 27.33 -42.55 4.92
CA SER A 57 27.68 -41.96 3.63
C SER A 57 26.88 -42.51 2.44
N GLN A 58 26.70 -41.63 1.43
CA GLN A 58 26.63 -41.82 -0.04
C GLN A 58 25.65 -42.84 -0.66
N SER A 59 24.76 -42.33 -1.54
CA SER A 59 24.67 -42.78 -2.95
C SER A 59 23.75 -41.87 -3.78
N ASP A 60 24.19 -41.59 -5.00
CA ASP A 60 23.58 -40.78 -6.04
C ASP A 60 22.21 -41.25 -6.52
N ALA A 61 21.30 -40.32 -6.85
CA ALA A 61 20.39 -40.45 -7.99
C ALA A 61 19.67 -39.12 -8.30
N ASN A 62 19.80 -38.72 -9.57
CA ASN A 62 19.02 -37.72 -10.30
C ASN A 62 17.62 -37.41 -9.75
N ILE A 63 17.37 -36.15 -9.38
CA ILE A 63 16.03 -35.58 -9.36
C ILE A 63 16.04 -34.29 -10.18
N GLN A 64 15.52 -34.39 -11.41
CA GLN A 64 15.04 -33.27 -12.21
C GLN A 64 13.98 -32.51 -11.39
N SER A 65 14.40 -31.46 -10.69
CA SER A 65 13.45 -30.57 -10.02
C SER A 65 12.82 -29.65 -11.06
N ASN A 66 11.62 -30.04 -11.45
CA ASN A 66 10.61 -29.19 -12.04
C ASN A 66 10.35 -28.03 -11.05
N GLN A 67 11.12 -26.95 -11.15
CA GLN A 67 11.02 -25.82 -10.22
C GLN A 67 9.71 -25.09 -10.48
N GLY A 68 8.68 -25.48 -9.72
CA GLY A 68 7.51 -24.65 -9.49
C GLY A 68 7.96 -23.23 -9.16
N LYS A 69 7.32 -22.24 -9.78
CA LYS A 69 7.64 -20.82 -9.62
C LYS A 69 7.69 -20.47 -8.13
N ILE A 70 8.90 -20.42 -7.56
CA ILE A 70 9.12 -19.96 -6.18
C ILE A 70 8.53 -18.56 -6.11
N ASN A 71 7.53 -18.36 -5.26
CA ASN A 71 6.93 -17.05 -5.01
C ASN A 71 8.02 -16.12 -4.49
N LYS A 72 8.59 -15.30 -5.38
CA LYS A 72 9.69 -14.38 -5.04
C LYS A 72 9.18 -13.36 -4.03
N VAL A 73 9.74 -13.43 -2.83
CA VAL A 73 9.51 -12.46 -1.76
C VAL A 73 9.97 -11.07 -2.23
N LYS A 74 9.22 -10.02 -1.89
CA LYS A 74 9.57 -8.67 -2.30
C LYS A 74 10.85 -8.20 -1.61
N PRO A 75 11.71 -7.46 -2.32
CA PRO A 75 13.02 -7.10 -1.83
C PRO A 75 12.99 -6.13 -0.66
N ILE A 76 14.10 -6.10 0.07
CA ILE A 76 14.44 -5.05 1.05
C ILE A 76 15.37 -4.06 0.35
N ILE A 77 15.11 -2.76 0.48
CA ILE A 77 15.94 -1.69 -0.04
C ILE A 77 16.61 -0.98 1.12
N VAL A 78 17.94 -1.00 1.16
CA VAL A 78 18.76 -0.42 2.24
C VAL A 78 19.55 0.77 1.71
N ASP A 79 19.53 1.87 2.45
CA ASP A 79 20.30 3.09 2.18
C ASP A 79 21.68 3.00 2.82
N SER A 80 22.55 2.20 2.20
CA SER A 80 23.91 1.95 2.68
C SER A 80 24.80 1.41 1.56
N SER A 81 26.09 1.24 1.84
CA SER A 81 27.06 0.67 0.90
C SER A 81 26.89 -0.85 0.81
N LEU A 82 27.34 -1.42 -0.33
CA LEU A 82 27.33 -2.88 -0.53
C LEU A 82 28.14 -3.61 0.54
N LEU A 83 29.28 -3.05 0.94
CA LEU A 83 30.15 -3.65 1.95
C LEU A 83 29.48 -3.69 3.32
N ALA A 84 28.85 -2.59 3.76
CA ALA A 84 28.11 -2.54 5.02
C ALA A 84 26.99 -3.58 5.03
N VAL A 85 26.20 -3.67 3.96
CA VAL A 85 25.13 -4.67 3.85
C VAL A 85 25.66 -6.10 3.85
N LYS A 86 26.77 -6.39 3.15
CA LYS A 86 27.41 -7.72 3.19
C LYS A 86 27.84 -8.11 4.61
N ASN A 87 28.45 -7.18 5.35
CA ASN A 87 28.88 -7.43 6.73
C ASN A 87 27.69 -7.76 7.65
N VAL A 88 26.56 -7.08 7.47
CA VAL A 88 25.32 -7.41 8.21
C VAL A 88 24.84 -8.82 7.89
N LEU A 89 24.81 -9.19 6.61
CA LEU A 89 24.29 -10.48 6.17
C LEU A 89 25.20 -11.66 6.54
N ASN A 90 26.52 -11.48 6.52
CA ASN A 90 27.47 -12.53 6.91
C ASN A 90 27.33 -12.91 8.40
N ASN A 91 26.83 -12.00 9.23
CA ASN A 91 26.63 -12.22 10.66
C ASN A 91 25.25 -12.83 10.98
N LEU A 92 24.50 -13.30 9.97
CA LEU A 92 23.18 -13.89 10.13
C LEU A 92 23.16 -15.35 9.67
N GLN A 93 22.51 -16.19 10.48
CA GLN A 93 22.17 -17.55 10.08
C GLN A 93 20.89 -17.50 9.24
N LEU A 94 21.04 -17.59 7.91
CA LEU A 94 19.94 -17.56 6.95
C LEU A 94 19.82 -18.93 6.28
N LYS A 95 18.59 -19.34 5.94
CA LYS A 95 18.34 -20.60 5.22
C LYS A 95 19.00 -20.60 3.83
N SER A 96 19.07 -19.42 3.22
CA SER A 96 19.64 -19.22 1.89
C SER A 96 20.43 -17.92 1.80
N LYS A 97 21.47 -17.89 0.96
CA LYS A 97 22.24 -16.68 0.72
C LYS A 97 21.41 -15.67 -0.09
N PRO A 98 21.12 -14.45 0.43
CA PRO A 98 20.35 -13.46 -0.31
C PRO A 98 21.11 -12.92 -1.52
N LEU A 99 20.39 -12.62 -2.60
CA LEU A 99 20.96 -11.98 -3.79
C LEU A 99 20.94 -10.46 -3.65
N LEU A 100 22.08 -9.83 -3.93
CA LEU A 100 22.26 -8.38 -3.80
C LEU A 100 22.29 -7.70 -5.17
N LYS A 101 21.61 -6.56 -5.28
CA LYS A 101 21.63 -5.70 -6.47
C LYS A 101 21.89 -4.26 -6.08
N LEU A 102 22.82 -3.60 -6.76
CA LEU A 102 23.07 -2.17 -6.60
C LEU A 102 21.94 -1.36 -7.25
N ALA A 103 21.48 -0.32 -6.55
CA ALA A 103 20.41 0.58 -6.96
C ALA A 103 20.79 2.04 -6.63
N GLY A 104 21.84 2.55 -7.28
CA GLY A 104 22.42 3.87 -6.98
C GLY A 104 23.11 3.85 -5.61
N LYS A 105 22.74 4.77 -4.72
CA LYS A 105 23.24 4.83 -3.33
C LYS A 105 22.61 3.79 -2.38
N ARG A 106 21.81 2.87 -2.93
CA ARG A 106 21.05 1.87 -2.18
C ARG A 106 21.42 0.47 -2.63
N VAL A 107 21.21 -0.49 -1.73
CA VAL A 107 21.37 -1.92 -1.99
C VAL A 107 20.02 -2.60 -1.87
N GLN A 108 19.67 -3.38 -2.89
CA GLN A 108 18.50 -4.24 -2.90
C GLN A 108 18.91 -5.65 -2.45
N ILE A 109 18.29 -6.15 -1.38
CA ILE A 109 18.44 -7.50 -0.85
C ILE A 109 17.23 -8.33 -1.30
N ASN A 110 17.47 -9.47 -1.94
CA ASN A 110 16.44 -10.40 -2.36
C ASN A 110 16.61 -11.71 -1.60
N CYS A 111 15.75 -11.95 -0.62
CA CYS A 111 15.67 -13.21 0.12
C CYS A 111 14.84 -14.24 -0.67
N SER A 112 15.11 -15.52 -0.47
CA SER A 112 14.34 -16.60 -1.12
C SER A 112 13.02 -16.92 -0.39
N CYS A 113 12.97 -16.68 0.93
CA CYS A 113 11.80 -16.94 1.77
C CYS A 113 11.49 -15.80 2.74
N MET A 114 10.32 -15.88 3.39
CA MET A 114 9.84 -14.84 4.31
C MET A 114 10.58 -14.86 5.64
N GLU A 115 11.00 -16.02 6.14
CA GLU A 115 11.75 -16.10 7.41
C GLU A 115 13.08 -15.35 7.31
N ASP A 116 13.86 -15.60 6.25
CA ASP A 116 15.12 -14.89 6.00
C ASP A 116 14.88 -13.37 5.86
N LYS A 117 13.80 -12.96 5.19
CA LYS A 117 13.44 -11.54 5.08
C LYS A 117 13.15 -10.90 6.43
N ILE A 118 12.39 -11.57 7.30
CA ILE A 118 12.07 -11.09 8.65
C ILE A 118 13.36 -10.97 9.48
N THR A 119 14.21 -12.00 9.47
CA THR A 119 15.49 -12.00 10.18
C THR A 119 16.38 -10.84 9.74
N VAL A 120 16.52 -10.62 8.43
CA VAL A 120 17.30 -9.48 7.89
C VAL A 120 16.68 -8.15 8.28
N MET A 121 15.36 -7.97 8.17
CA MET A 121 14.69 -6.72 8.56
C MET A 121 14.86 -6.41 10.05
N ASN A 122 14.79 -7.43 10.91
CA ASN A 122 14.99 -7.27 12.36
C ASN A 122 16.43 -6.85 12.67
N LYS A 123 17.43 -7.45 12.01
CA LYS A 123 18.84 -7.06 12.17
C LYS A 123 19.11 -5.63 11.69
N LEU A 124 18.56 -5.27 10.53
CA LEU A 124 18.68 -3.90 10.01
C LEU A 124 18.04 -2.88 10.96
N LYS A 125 16.89 -3.23 11.56
CA LYS A 125 16.20 -2.40 12.54
C LYS A 125 17.01 -2.23 13.82
N SER A 126 17.55 -3.31 14.38
CA SER A 126 18.33 -3.26 15.63
C SER A 126 19.62 -2.46 15.48
N GLN A 127 20.21 -2.47 14.28
CA GLN A 127 21.39 -1.66 13.94
C GLN A 127 21.04 -0.28 13.36
N GLN A 128 19.77 0.14 13.43
CA GLN A 128 19.29 1.46 12.99
C GLN A 128 19.61 1.82 11.52
N TYR A 129 19.69 0.83 10.63
CA TYR A 129 19.83 1.08 9.21
C TYR A 129 18.57 1.76 8.65
N LYS A 130 18.76 2.66 7.71
CA LYS A 130 17.66 3.22 6.91
C LYS A 130 17.29 2.23 5.82
N TYR A 131 16.11 1.64 5.89
CA TYR A 131 15.63 0.70 4.89
C TYR A 131 14.12 0.79 4.70
N PHE A 132 13.63 0.21 3.61
CA PHE A 132 12.21 -0.11 3.47
C PHE A 132 12.03 -1.43 2.70
N SER A 133 10.88 -2.08 2.87
CA SER A 133 10.44 -3.17 2.01
C SER A 133 8.98 -2.95 1.56
N PHE A 134 8.47 -3.87 0.77
CA PHE A 134 7.12 -3.83 0.24
C PHE A 134 6.27 -4.94 0.89
N THR A 135 5.01 -4.63 1.17
CA THR A 135 4.01 -5.62 1.61
C THR A 135 3.85 -6.70 0.54
N GLU A 136 3.85 -7.97 0.95
CA GLU A 136 3.72 -9.10 0.03
C GLU A 136 2.35 -9.10 -0.68
N SER A 137 2.25 -9.88 -1.74
CA SER A 137 0.99 -9.95 -2.49
C SER A 137 -0.08 -10.76 -1.74
N SER A 138 0.34 -11.77 -0.98
CA SER A 138 -0.50 -12.55 -0.04
C SER A 138 -1.14 -11.66 1.03
N ASP A 139 -0.37 -10.70 1.55
CA ASP A 139 -0.81 -9.89 2.69
C ASP A 139 -1.69 -8.70 2.25
N LYS A 140 -1.86 -8.51 0.93
CA LYS A 140 -2.70 -7.43 0.40
C LYS A 140 -4.13 -7.90 0.31
N SER A 141 -4.91 -7.53 1.32
CA SER A 141 -6.37 -7.63 1.26
C SER A 141 -6.91 -6.91 0.02
N LYS A 142 -7.75 -7.60 -0.74
CA LYS A 142 -8.38 -7.05 -1.95
C LYS A 142 -9.68 -6.36 -1.57
N ILE A 143 -9.83 -5.10 -1.97
CA ILE A 143 -11.10 -4.37 -1.77
C ILE A 143 -11.96 -4.52 -3.02
N VAL A 144 -13.20 -4.96 -2.84
CA VAL A 144 -14.22 -5.08 -3.89
C VAL A 144 -15.44 -4.22 -3.53
N LEU A 145 -16.24 -3.89 -4.54
CA LEU A 145 -17.48 -3.14 -4.35
C LEU A 145 -18.67 -4.12 -4.38
N LEU A 146 -19.56 -3.96 -3.41
CA LEU A 146 -20.83 -4.66 -3.31
C LEU A 146 -21.95 -3.66 -3.62
N LYS A 147 -22.76 -3.95 -4.63
CA LYS A 147 -23.91 -3.15 -5.06
C LYS A 147 -25.21 -3.91 -4.88
N GLY A 148 -26.31 -3.18 -4.68
CA GLY A 148 -27.66 -3.75 -4.59
C GLY A 148 -28.13 -4.01 -3.17
N PHE A 149 -27.38 -3.56 -2.15
CA PHE A 149 -27.79 -3.69 -0.75
C PHE A 149 -28.36 -2.35 -0.25
N TYR A 150 -29.49 -2.41 0.44
CA TYR A 150 -30.25 -1.23 0.89
C TYR A 150 -29.66 -0.66 2.18
N LEU A 151 -29.85 0.65 2.38
CA LEU A 151 -29.62 1.27 3.68
C LEU A 151 -30.97 1.61 4.28
N ASP A 152 -31.22 1.16 5.51
CA ASP A 152 -32.38 1.60 6.27
C ASP A 152 -32.06 2.95 6.90
N SER A 153 -32.87 3.97 6.59
CA SER A 153 -32.69 5.33 7.12
C SER A 153 -32.90 5.42 8.64
N ASN A 154 -33.54 4.42 9.24
CA ASN A 154 -33.77 4.35 10.68
C ASN A 154 -32.54 3.92 11.49
N PHE A 155 -31.52 3.34 10.82
CA PHE A 155 -30.33 2.83 11.49
C PHE A 155 -29.09 3.64 11.13
N ASP A 156 -28.16 3.77 12.08
CA ASP A 156 -26.89 4.42 11.81
C ASP A 156 -26.02 3.59 10.84
N ILE A 157 -25.17 4.28 10.08
CA ILE A 157 -24.33 3.66 9.05
C ILE A 157 -23.39 2.60 9.64
N LYS A 158 -22.88 2.83 10.86
CA LYS A 158 -21.88 1.95 11.47
C LYS A 158 -22.53 0.61 11.84
N SER A 159 -23.70 0.65 12.47
CA SER A 159 -24.51 -0.55 12.77
C SER A 159 -24.78 -1.35 11.50
N GLN A 160 -25.28 -0.71 10.45
CA GLN A 160 -25.57 -1.38 9.18
C GLN A 160 -24.34 -2.00 8.52
N THR A 161 -23.17 -1.34 8.58
CA THR A 161 -21.94 -1.93 8.05
C THR A 161 -21.44 -3.12 8.86
N GLU A 162 -21.66 -3.14 10.17
CA GLU A 162 -21.29 -4.28 11.02
C GLU A 162 -22.25 -5.45 10.80
N SER A 163 -23.55 -5.20 10.70
CA SER A 163 -24.55 -6.22 10.34
C SER A 163 -24.23 -6.86 8.99
N LEU A 164 -23.94 -6.06 7.96
CA LEU A 164 -23.56 -6.58 6.65
C LEU A 164 -22.26 -7.40 6.71
N LYS A 165 -21.28 -6.98 7.51
CA LYS A 165 -20.04 -7.75 7.72
C LYS A 165 -20.31 -9.11 8.38
N ASN A 166 -21.23 -9.16 9.35
CA ASN A 166 -21.62 -10.41 10.00
C ASN A 166 -22.32 -11.35 9.02
N ILE A 167 -23.32 -10.86 8.27
CA ILE A 167 -24.03 -11.65 7.24
C ILE A 167 -23.05 -12.22 6.21
N LEU A 168 -22.10 -11.39 5.74
CA LEU A 168 -21.06 -11.85 4.81
C LEU A 168 -20.17 -12.94 5.42
N SER A 169 -19.81 -12.80 6.69
CA SER A 169 -18.99 -13.80 7.41
C SER A 169 -19.74 -15.11 7.61
N GLU A 170 -21.02 -15.04 7.98
CA GLU A 170 -21.93 -16.19 8.14
C GLU A 170 -22.15 -16.94 6.82
N SER A 171 -22.14 -16.22 5.69
CA SER A 171 -22.17 -16.85 4.35
C SER A 171 -20.86 -17.59 3.98
N GLY A 172 -19.86 -17.60 4.88
CA GLY A 172 -18.58 -18.25 4.69
C GLY A 172 -17.54 -17.43 3.92
N LEU A 173 -17.80 -16.15 3.65
CA LEU A 173 -16.84 -15.25 3.02
C LEU A 173 -15.93 -14.62 4.07
N LYS A 174 -14.61 -14.77 3.94
CA LYS A 174 -13.66 -14.14 4.88
C LYS A 174 -13.50 -12.64 4.58
N VAL A 175 -14.24 -11.82 5.32
CA VAL A 175 -14.25 -10.36 5.17
C VAL A 175 -13.58 -9.64 6.34
N GLY A 176 -12.88 -8.56 6.02
CA GLY A 176 -12.33 -7.60 6.97
C GLY A 176 -13.26 -6.40 7.12
N ASN A 177 -12.76 -5.19 6.86
CA ASN A 177 -13.58 -3.99 6.95
C ASN A 177 -14.63 -3.91 5.84
N VAL A 178 -15.86 -3.60 6.24
CA VAL A 178 -16.96 -3.18 5.36
C VAL A 178 -17.22 -1.70 5.61
N LYS A 179 -17.33 -0.90 4.56
CA LYS A 179 -17.60 0.54 4.64
C LYS A 179 -18.56 0.97 3.54
N VAL A 180 -19.36 1.99 3.78
CA VAL A 180 -20.10 2.65 2.70
C VAL A 180 -19.09 3.33 1.78
N PHE A 181 -19.11 2.96 0.49
CA PHE A 181 -18.28 3.56 -0.55
C PHE A 181 -18.97 4.78 -1.15
N TYR A 182 -20.25 4.65 -1.47
CA TYR A 182 -21.09 5.73 -1.97
C TYR A 182 -22.54 5.43 -1.61
N LYS A 183 -23.28 6.46 -1.18
CA LYS A 183 -24.69 6.40 -0.81
C LYS A 183 -25.53 7.08 -1.90
N LYS A 184 -26.64 6.45 -2.27
CA LYS A 184 -27.80 7.06 -2.93
C LYS A 184 -28.98 7.03 -1.95
N GLU A 185 -30.07 7.70 -2.31
CA GLU A 185 -31.25 7.87 -1.44
C GLU A 185 -31.70 6.54 -0.83
N ASP A 186 -31.96 5.52 -1.65
CA ASP A 186 -32.52 4.25 -1.18
C ASP A 186 -31.50 3.09 -1.08
N TYR A 187 -30.28 3.25 -1.58
CA TYR A 187 -29.29 2.16 -1.58
C TYR A 187 -27.85 2.65 -1.49
N ALA A 188 -26.96 1.75 -1.09
CA ALA A 188 -25.53 2.03 -1.04
C ALA A 188 -24.70 1.05 -1.85
N THR A 189 -23.54 1.53 -2.24
CA THR A 189 -22.42 0.68 -2.64
C THR A 189 -21.50 0.55 -1.44
N PHE A 190 -21.16 -0.67 -1.06
CA PHE A 190 -20.25 -0.95 0.04
C PHE A 190 -18.88 -1.34 -0.52
N SER A 191 -17.80 -0.87 0.12
CA SER A 191 -16.46 -1.42 -0.08
C SER A 191 -16.25 -2.54 0.94
N VAL A 192 -15.93 -3.73 0.45
CA VAL A 192 -15.68 -4.93 1.24
C VAL A 192 -14.22 -5.33 1.09
N GLN A 193 -13.51 -5.42 2.20
CA GLN A 193 -12.14 -5.92 2.25
C GLN A 193 -12.14 -7.44 2.35
N LEU A 194 -11.62 -8.13 1.34
CA LEU A 194 -11.47 -9.58 1.33
C LEU A 194 -10.14 -9.98 2.01
N GLN A 195 -10.20 -11.00 2.86
CA GLN A 195 -9.04 -11.58 3.52
C GLN A 195 -8.48 -12.80 2.78
N GLU A 196 -9.12 -13.19 1.68
CA GLU A 196 -8.73 -14.32 0.84
C GLU A 196 -8.75 -13.94 -0.65
N HIS A 197 -8.05 -14.75 -1.46
CA HIS A 197 -7.94 -14.53 -2.90
C HIS A 197 -9.14 -15.12 -3.64
N ILE A 198 -10.22 -14.34 -3.76
CA ILE A 198 -11.40 -14.70 -4.57
C ILE A 198 -11.51 -13.80 -5.81
N SER A 199 -11.86 -14.41 -6.95
CA SER A 199 -12.09 -13.70 -8.21
C SER A 199 -13.45 -13.01 -8.23
N ILE A 200 -13.61 -11.93 -9.02
CA ILE A 200 -14.91 -11.24 -9.15
C ILE A 200 -15.98 -12.17 -9.76
N LYS A 201 -15.57 -13.06 -10.69
CA LYS A 201 -16.47 -14.04 -11.30
C LYS A 201 -17.01 -15.02 -10.25
N GLU A 202 -16.11 -15.53 -9.41
CA GLU A 202 -16.48 -16.44 -8.33
C GLU A 202 -17.35 -15.75 -7.28
N LEU A 203 -17.07 -14.48 -6.92
CA LEU A 203 -17.94 -13.72 -6.02
C LEU A 203 -19.37 -13.59 -6.58
N ASN A 204 -19.51 -13.21 -7.85
CA ASN A 204 -20.83 -13.09 -8.48
C ASN A 204 -21.54 -14.45 -8.67
N PHE A 205 -20.81 -15.56 -8.68
CA PHE A 205 -21.39 -16.91 -8.76
C PHE A 205 -21.83 -17.43 -7.39
N ARG A 206 -20.92 -17.44 -6.41
CA ARG A 206 -21.15 -18.00 -5.07
C ARG A 206 -21.96 -17.09 -4.16
N TYR A 207 -21.82 -15.78 -4.33
CA TYR A 207 -22.45 -14.75 -3.50
C TYR A 207 -23.32 -13.83 -4.36
N LYS A 208 -24.14 -14.43 -5.24
CA LYS A 208 -25.10 -13.72 -6.10
C LYS A 208 -26.19 -13.02 -5.30
N SER A 209 -26.53 -13.57 -4.14
CA SER A 209 -27.47 -12.99 -3.19
C SER A 209 -26.90 -13.01 -1.78
N ILE A 210 -27.25 -12.00 -0.99
CA ILE A 210 -26.92 -11.87 0.43
C ILE A 210 -28.24 -11.59 1.14
N ASP A 211 -28.59 -12.42 2.14
CA ASP A 211 -29.83 -12.28 2.90
C ASP A 211 -31.07 -12.10 1.99
N SER A 212 -31.24 -13.01 1.03
CA SER A 212 -32.30 -12.99 0.00
C SER A 212 -32.31 -11.78 -0.96
N VAL A 213 -31.38 -10.83 -0.82
CA VAL A 213 -31.23 -9.68 -1.72
C VAL A 213 -30.23 -10.00 -2.83
N ILE A 214 -30.59 -9.78 -4.09
CA ILE A 214 -29.68 -9.94 -5.22
C ILE A 214 -28.64 -8.82 -5.19
N VAL A 215 -27.37 -9.21 -5.25
CA VAL A 215 -26.24 -8.28 -5.19
C VAL A 215 -25.32 -8.46 -6.39
N ARG A 216 -24.45 -7.46 -6.59
CA ARG A 216 -23.43 -7.50 -7.63
C ARG A 216 -22.07 -7.08 -7.11
N TRP A 217 -21.06 -7.87 -7.44
CA TRP A 217 -19.68 -7.62 -7.08
C TRP A 217 -18.93 -6.97 -8.23
N GLU A 218 -18.28 -5.84 -7.97
CA GLU A 218 -17.44 -5.12 -8.92
C GLU A 218 -16.02 -4.95 -8.38
N PRO A 219 -15.00 -4.90 -9.27
CA PRO A 219 -13.68 -4.47 -8.86
C PRO A 219 -13.69 -3.00 -8.45
N LEU A 220 -12.98 -2.65 -7.37
CA LEU A 220 -12.68 -1.26 -7.06
C LEU A 220 -11.66 -0.71 -8.07
N ASN A 221 -12.13 -0.06 -9.13
CA ASN A 221 -11.27 0.50 -10.15
C ASN A 221 -10.75 1.88 -9.73
N ARG A 222 -9.53 1.93 -9.19
CA ARG A 222 -8.85 3.21 -8.93
C ARG A 222 -8.28 3.74 -10.23
N GLU A 223 -9.02 4.65 -10.88
CA GLU A 223 -8.67 5.27 -12.17
C GLU A 223 -7.19 5.73 -12.23
N LYS A 224 -6.70 6.34 -11.15
CA LYS A 224 -5.31 6.77 -11.00
C LYS A 224 -4.64 6.08 -9.81
N LYS A 225 -3.60 5.29 -10.11
CA LYS A 225 -2.70 4.80 -9.06
C LYS A 225 -1.73 5.93 -8.75
N LEU A 226 -1.95 6.60 -7.63
CA LEU A 226 -1.02 7.60 -7.11
C LEU A 226 0.17 6.90 -6.44
N PRO A 227 1.36 7.53 -6.44
CA PRO A 227 2.47 7.12 -5.58
C PRO A 227 2.03 7.00 -4.13
N VAL A 228 2.41 5.90 -3.49
CA VAL A 228 2.20 5.71 -2.05
C VAL A 228 3.14 6.65 -1.29
N GLN A 229 2.61 7.37 -0.30
CA GLN A 229 3.41 8.13 0.67
C GLN A 229 3.62 7.26 1.91
N CYS A 230 4.85 7.16 2.39
CA CYS A 230 5.12 6.57 3.68
C CYS A 230 4.75 7.58 4.78
N TYR A 231 3.80 7.25 5.67
CA TYR A 231 3.43 8.13 6.78
C TYR A 231 4.47 8.18 7.91
N ASN A 232 5.43 7.25 7.92
CA ASN A 232 6.56 7.29 8.86
C ASN A 232 7.61 8.32 8.38
N CYS A 233 8.25 8.08 7.23
CA CYS A 233 9.36 8.91 6.76
C CYS A 233 8.98 9.98 5.71
N GLN A 234 7.72 10.07 5.31
CA GLN A 234 7.17 11.00 4.31
C GLN A 234 7.73 10.87 2.88
N GLN A 235 8.54 9.84 2.61
CA GLN A 235 9.05 9.57 1.26
C GLN A 235 8.00 8.89 0.38
N TRP A 236 8.13 9.10 -0.93
CA TRP A 236 7.29 8.45 -1.94
C TRP A 236 7.79 7.05 -2.33
N GLY A 237 6.86 6.16 -2.64
CA GLY A 237 7.13 4.86 -3.28
C GLY A 237 7.05 3.63 -2.38
N HIS A 238 6.80 3.78 -1.08
CA HIS A 238 6.60 2.66 -0.15
C HIS A 238 5.61 3.03 0.98
N SER A 239 5.09 2.04 1.70
CA SER A 239 4.18 2.22 2.84
C SER A 239 4.96 2.23 4.16
N SER A 240 4.33 2.74 5.23
CA SER A 240 4.94 2.78 6.58
C SER A 240 5.19 1.40 7.19
N VAL A 241 4.43 0.37 6.77
CA VAL A 241 4.41 -0.96 7.41
C VAL A 241 5.81 -1.56 7.53
N ASN A 242 6.59 -1.46 6.46
CA ASN A 242 7.94 -2.03 6.38
C ASN A 242 9.00 -0.93 6.21
N CYS A 243 8.84 0.20 6.91
CA CYS A 243 9.74 1.35 6.81
C CYS A 243 10.62 1.48 8.07
N GLY A 244 11.92 1.23 7.91
CA GLY A 244 12.94 1.43 8.95
C GLY A 244 13.60 2.82 8.93
N TYR A 245 13.10 3.77 8.13
CA TYR A 245 13.58 5.15 8.20
C TYR A 245 13.10 5.85 9.49
N PRO A 246 13.85 6.84 10.00
CA PRO A 246 13.39 7.72 11.06
C PRO A 246 12.07 8.42 10.70
N SER A 247 11.22 8.64 11.70
CA SER A 247 9.97 9.38 11.54
C SER A 247 10.24 10.83 11.14
N ARG A 248 9.40 11.37 10.26
CA ARG A 248 9.50 12.74 9.75
C ARG A 248 8.12 13.39 9.69
N CYS A 249 8.07 14.66 10.05
CA CYS A 249 6.88 15.47 9.94
C CYS A 249 6.60 15.87 8.49
N VAL A 250 5.35 15.72 8.07
CA VAL A 250 4.87 16.10 6.73
C VAL A 250 5.04 17.61 6.44
N LYS A 251 5.07 18.46 7.47
CA LYS A 251 5.15 19.92 7.33
C LYS A 251 6.58 20.45 7.39
N CYS A 252 7.43 19.88 8.25
CA CYS A 252 8.73 20.47 8.57
C CYS A 252 9.96 19.60 8.38
N ASP A 253 9.82 18.32 8.01
CA ASP A 253 10.95 17.39 7.88
C ASP A 253 11.71 17.11 9.20
N GLU A 254 11.15 17.52 10.34
CA GLU A 254 11.72 17.23 11.66
C GLU A 254 11.09 15.97 12.27
N SER A 255 11.77 15.39 13.26
CA SER A 255 11.27 14.26 14.03
C SER A 255 10.62 14.78 15.31
N HIS A 256 9.31 14.61 15.44
CA HIS A 256 8.56 14.92 16.66
C HIS A 256 7.26 14.08 16.71
N PRO A 257 6.62 13.94 17.88
CA PRO A 257 5.33 13.28 18.01
C PRO A 257 4.24 13.92 17.14
N VAL A 258 3.22 13.12 16.80
CA VAL A 258 2.06 13.60 16.05
C VAL A 258 1.38 14.72 16.84
N GLY A 259 1.00 15.81 16.17
CA GLY A 259 0.36 16.96 16.81
C GLY A 259 1.32 17.96 17.47
N GLN A 260 2.58 17.61 17.72
CA GLN A 260 3.57 18.51 18.34
C GLN A 260 4.40 19.30 17.32
N CYS A 261 3.90 19.46 16.10
CA CYS A 261 4.59 20.27 15.11
C CYS A 261 4.46 21.74 15.50
N LYS A 262 5.59 22.39 15.83
CA LYS A 262 5.62 23.84 16.10
C LYS A 262 5.15 24.69 14.90
N ARG A 263 5.13 24.11 13.69
CA ARG A 263 4.45 24.67 12.50
C ARG A 263 2.95 24.39 12.56
N VAL A 264 2.28 25.01 13.52
CA VAL A 264 0.83 24.98 13.64
C VAL A 264 0.20 25.97 12.66
N ASP A 265 0.85 27.13 12.47
CA ASP A 265 0.32 28.27 11.70
C ASP A 265 1.21 28.66 10.50
N LYS A 266 0.60 29.34 9.52
CA LYS A 266 1.28 29.83 8.30
C LYS A 266 2.38 30.85 8.57
N GLU A 267 2.40 31.44 9.76
CA GLU A 267 3.31 32.52 10.15
C GLU A 267 4.64 32.01 10.73
N ILE A 268 4.73 30.74 11.12
CA ILE A 268 5.93 30.17 11.75
C ILE A 268 6.72 29.34 10.72
N GLY A 269 7.43 30.05 9.83
CA GLY A 269 8.42 29.50 8.88
C GLY A 269 7.85 28.73 7.67
N SER A 270 8.58 28.71 6.56
CA SER A 270 8.15 27.99 5.35
C SER A 270 8.14 26.46 5.59
N PRO A 271 7.11 25.74 5.10
CA PRO A 271 7.10 24.29 5.18
C PRO A 271 8.29 23.71 4.42
N LYS A 272 8.80 22.55 4.85
CA LYS A 272 9.98 21.93 4.23
C LYS A 272 9.67 20.50 3.82
N CYS A 273 9.89 20.21 2.54
CA CYS A 273 9.62 18.89 1.98
C CYS A 273 10.81 17.93 2.20
N VAL A 274 10.61 16.79 2.88
CA VAL A 274 11.68 15.76 3.00
C VAL A 274 12.21 15.28 1.65
N ASN A 275 11.36 15.28 0.61
CA ASN A 275 11.67 14.64 -0.67
C ASN A 275 12.54 15.52 -1.57
N CYS A 276 12.20 16.81 -1.70
CA CYS A 276 12.90 17.74 -2.60
C CYS A 276 13.53 18.93 -1.87
N GLN A 277 13.38 19.02 -0.55
CA GLN A 277 13.88 20.11 0.29
C GLN A 277 13.30 21.50 -0.04
N GLY A 278 12.25 21.56 -0.86
CA GLY A 278 11.55 22.80 -1.24
C GLY A 278 10.50 23.27 -0.23
N GLU A 279 9.99 24.48 -0.47
CA GLU A 279 9.08 25.21 0.43
C GLU A 279 7.61 24.78 0.33
N HIS A 280 7.34 23.50 0.59
CA HIS A 280 6.00 22.95 0.62
C HIS A 280 5.96 21.69 1.51
N PRO A 281 4.78 21.27 2.01
CA PRO A 281 4.69 20.01 2.76
C PRO A 281 5.02 18.80 1.89
N ALA A 282 5.41 17.68 2.51
CA ALA A 282 5.83 16.47 1.82
C ALA A 282 4.71 15.81 0.99
N ASN A 283 3.44 16.04 1.33
CA ASN A 283 2.26 15.53 0.61
C ASN A 283 1.86 16.34 -0.64
N TYR A 284 2.58 17.42 -0.94
CA TYR A 284 2.26 18.32 -2.05
C TYR A 284 2.38 17.62 -3.42
N LYS A 285 1.26 17.59 -4.17
CA LYS A 285 1.14 16.84 -5.43
C LYS A 285 1.84 17.49 -6.64
N LYS A 286 2.36 18.71 -6.51
CA LYS A 286 3.23 19.31 -7.53
C LYS A 286 4.71 19.24 -7.17
N CYS A 287 5.08 18.49 -6.12
CA CYS A 287 6.47 18.19 -5.81
C CYS A 287 7.16 17.48 -7.01
N PRO A 288 8.37 17.89 -7.42
CA PRO A 288 9.07 17.27 -8.55
C PRO A 288 9.34 15.77 -8.32
N ILE A 289 9.60 15.36 -7.07
CA ILE A 289 9.80 13.95 -6.72
C ILE A 289 8.49 13.16 -6.82
N PHE A 290 7.37 13.73 -6.38
CA PHE A 290 6.06 13.12 -6.57
C PHE A 290 5.77 12.90 -8.06
N LEU A 291 5.96 13.92 -8.91
CA LEU A 291 5.74 13.83 -10.36
C LEU A 291 6.65 12.78 -11.01
N LYS A 292 7.91 12.66 -10.58
CA LYS A 292 8.83 11.61 -11.03
C LYS A 292 8.31 10.21 -10.71
N HIS A 293 7.76 10.00 -9.51
CA HIS A 293 7.13 8.72 -9.14
C HIS A 293 5.84 8.46 -9.91
N GLN A 294 5.00 9.48 -10.11
CA GLN A 294 3.76 9.36 -10.88
C GLN A 294 4.05 8.94 -12.32
N LYS A 295 5.01 9.61 -12.98
CA LYS A 295 5.45 9.29 -14.35
C LYS A 295 5.89 7.82 -14.47
N LYS A 296 6.68 7.31 -13.52
CA LYS A 296 7.07 5.89 -13.50
C LYS A 296 5.89 4.94 -13.44
N ILE A 297 4.89 5.25 -12.61
CA ILE A 297 3.67 4.42 -12.51
C ILE A 297 2.89 4.44 -13.83
N ASP A 298 2.76 5.62 -14.44
CA ASP A 298 2.04 5.79 -15.70
C ASP A 298 2.75 5.06 -16.86
N ASP A 299 4.09 5.14 -16.91
CA ASP A 299 4.91 4.43 -17.90
C ASP A 299 4.81 2.91 -17.74
N MET A 300 4.78 2.41 -16.50
CA MET A 300 4.56 0.98 -16.21
C MET A 300 3.18 0.51 -16.69
N LYS A 301 2.12 1.31 -16.51
CA LYS A 301 0.77 0.99 -17.02
C LYS A 301 0.75 0.93 -18.55
N LYS A 302 1.43 1.86 -19.24
CA LYS A 302 1.52 1.85 -20.71
C LYS A 302 2.20 0.57 -21.21
N LYS A 303 3.28 0.13 -20.56
CA LYS A 303 3.98 -1.12 -20.91
C LYS A 303 3.11 -2.36 -20.70
N SER A 304 2.40 -2.48 -19.57
CA SER A 304 1.53 -3.64 -19.32
C SER A 304 0.38 -3.74 -20.31
N THR A 305 -0.16 -2.59 -20.75
CA THR A 305 -1.26 -2.56 -21.73
C THR A 305 -0.80 -3.07 -23.10
N LYS A 306 0.41 -2.70 -23.55
CA LYS A 306 0.99 -3.17 -24.82
C LYS A 306 1.29 -4.68 -24.82
N VAL A 307 1.81 -5.22 -23.72
CA VAL A 307 2.11 -6.67 -23.60
C VAL A 307 0.84 -7.52 -23.60
N ASN A 308 -0.25 -7.02 -23.00
CA ASN A 308 -1.53 -7.72 -23.02
C ASN A 308 -2.17 -7.72 -24.41
N THR A 309 -2.03 -6.64 -25.19
CA THR A 309 -2.56 -6.59 -26.57
C THR A 309 -1.77 -7.49 -27.51
N SER A 310 -0.44 -7.53 -27.42
CA SER A 310 0.37 -8.43 -28.25
C SER A 310 0.16 -9.91 -27.90
N SER A 311 -0.06 -10.25 -26.64
CA SER A 311 -0.35 -11.63 -26.23
C SER A 311 -1.77 -12.10 -26.59
N GLN A 312 -2.74 -11.19 -26.66
CA GLN A 312 -4.07 -11.48 -27.23
C GLN A 312 -3.98 -11.71 -28.74
N LEU A 313 -3.29 -10.82 -29.47
CA LEU A 313 -3.11 -10.94 -30.92
C LEU A 313 -2.40 -12.25 -31.31
N ASN A 314 -1.35 -12.63 -30.57
CA ASN A 314 -0.62 -13.88 -30.83
C ASN A 314 -1.49 -15.13 -30.54
N LYS A 315 -2.35 -15.09 -29.52
CA LYS A 315 -3.30 -16.19 -29.25
C LYS A 315 -4.36 -16.32 -30.33
N GLU A 316 -4.85 -15.19 -30.86
CA GLU A 316 -5.79 -15.21 -31.97
C GLU A 316 -5.13 -15.77 -33.24
N LEU A 317 -3.90 -15.37 -33.55
CA LEU A 317 -3.13 -15.90 -34.68
C LEU A 317 -2.81 -17.39 -34.54
N GLU A 318 -2.50 -17.87 -33.33
CA GLU A 318 -2.29 -19.31 -33.06
C GLU A 318 -3.57 -20.14 -33.26
N ILE A 319 -4.75 -19.57 -32.95
CA ILE A 319 -6.04 -20.23 -33.19
C ILE A 319 -6.34 -20.32 -34.69
N TYR A 320 -6.06 -19.25 -35.45
CA TYR A 320 -6.26 -19.24 -36.91
C TYR A 320 -5.25 -20.12 -37.66
N SER A 321 -4.07 -20.37 -37.10
CA SER A 321 -3.05 -21.26 -37.71
C SER A 321 -3.28 -22.76 -37.50
N LYS A 322 -4.32 -23.14 -36.74
CA LYS A 322 -4.65 -24.54 -36.40
C LYS A 322 -5.97 -25.03 -37.03
N GLN A 323 -6.54 -24.25 -37.94
CA GLN A 323 -7.67 -24.63 -38.81
C GLN A 323 -7.14 -24.95 -40.21
#